data_AF-A0A6J4N4G3-F1
#
_entry.id   AF-A0A6J4N4G3-F1
#
_cell.length_a   1.000
_cell.length_b   1.000
_cell.length_c   1.000
_cell.angle_alpha   90.00
_cell.angle_beta   90.00
_cell.angle_gamma   90.00
#
_symmetry.space_group_name_H-M   'P 1'
#
loop_
_entity.id
_entity.type
_entity.pdbx_description
1 polymer ?
#
loop_
_entity_poly.entity_id
_entity_poly.type
_entity_poly.pdbx_seq_one_letter_code
_entity_poly.pdbx_strand_id
1 'polypeptide(L)'
;MSTLALEGNTHRTTPRLNRRGKTLWTAGNLLMLVGFYLLLYVGGLFADEQYNIMAAEGGSDIVMTERFVPPPPVVAPAPRTNEPLNDSPFIGPRQVEQAPAAPVVPTAAPSTFILPRLNDAGGGVELSTLVPKAVGNFGPSTVQRILIPKIDVDKKVIEVGWSLQEVNGQPVAIWDVAKYTVGHHTGSANPGQRGNMVFAGHSGGRAFPFNDLFYLEPGDQIVVWSGGQQYDYKVQEKVVVDEIGPNVTPQQRQENARY
;
A
#
# COMPACT_ATOMS: atom_id res chain seq x y z
N MET A 1 -47.61 36.58 -66.64
CA MET A 1 -46.96 35.48 -67.38
C MET A 1 -45.47 35.63 -67.10
N SER A 2 -44.93 35.03 -66.05
CA SER A 2 -44.37 33.66 -66.02
C SER A 2 -43.20 33.56 -67.03
N THR A 3 -41.97 33.17 -66.72
CA THR A 3 -41.58 32.00 -65.91
C THR A 3 -40.05 32.02 -65.63
N LEU A 4 -39.71 31.67 -64.39
CA LEU A 4 -38.50 31.06 -63.78
C LEU A 4 -37.19 30.84 -64.57
N ALA A 5 -36.10 31.29 -63.92
CA ALA A 5 -34.87 30.57 -63.53
C ALA A 5 -34.44 29.29 -64.24
N LEU A 6 -33.14 29.18 -64.52
CA LEU A 6 -32.40 27.93 -64.47
C LEU A 6 -30.94 28.18 -64.07
N GLU A 7 -30.68 27.98 -62.77
CA GLU A 7 -29.36 27.74 -62.20
C GLU A 7 -28.66 26.61 -62.95
N GLY A 8 -27.42 26.86 -63.37
CA GLY A 8 -26.52 25.85 -63.91
C GLY A 8 -26.16 24.83 -62.84
N ASN A 9 -26.91 23.73 -62.78
CA ASN A 9 -26.62 22.60 -61.93
C ASN A 9 -25.38 21.85 -62.47
N THR A 10 -24.18 22.23 -62.01
CA THR A 10 -22.96 21.47 -62.27
C THR A 10 -23.04 20.14 -61.53
N HIS A 11 -23.55 19.11 -62.20
CA HIS A 11 -23.49 17.73 -61.71
C HIS A 11 -22.01 17.33 -61.52
N ARG A 12 -21.55 17.29 -60.26
CA ARG A 12 -20.31 16.61 -59.89
C ARG A 12 -20.51 15.11 -60.17
N THR A 13 -20.01 14.64 -61.30
CA THR A 13 -19.88 13.22 -61.60
C THR A 13 -18.86 12.62 -60.63
N THR A 14 -19.36 11.90 -59.62
CA THR A 14 -18.50 11.12 -58.74
C THR A 14 -17.86 9.99 -59.57
N PRO A 15 -16.51 9.90 -59.59
CA PRO A 15 -15.84 8.86 -60.37
C PRO A 15 -16.23 7.48 -59.83
N ARG A 16 -16.82 6.63 -60.69
CA ARG A 16 -17.07 5.22 -60.37
C ARG A 16 -15.72 4.51 -60.21
N LEU A 17 -15.34 4.20 -58.97
CA LEU A 17 -14.13 3.42 -58.71
C LEU A 17 -14.23 2.02 -59.35
N ASN A 18 -13.22 1.66 -60.15
CA ASN A 18 -13.01 0.31 -60.67
C ASN A 18 -12.85 -0.70 -59.52
N ARG A 19 -13.08 -2.00 -59.78
CA ARG A 19 -13.04 -3.06 -58.74
C ARG A 19 -11.75 -3.03 -57.90
N ARG A 20 -10.59 -2.75 -58.53
CA ARG A 20 -9.29 -2.55 -57.86
C ARG A 20 -9.23 -1.29 -56.99
N GLY A 21 -9.88 -0.20 -57.43
CA GLY A 21 -10.00 1.03 -56.64
C GLY A 21 -10.88 0.84 -55.41
N LYS A 22 -11.97 0.06 -55.54
CA LYS A 22 -12.80 -0.32 -54.38
C LYS A 22 -12.03 -1.17 -53.39
N THR A 23 -11.29 -2.18 -53.85
CA THR A 23 -10.47 -3.03 -52.95
C THR A 23 -9.36 -2.25 -52.27
N LEU A 24 -8.69 -1.32 -52.97
CA LEU A 24 -7.68 -0.46 -52.39
C LEU A 24 -8.27 0.51 -51.36
N TRP A 25 -9.44 1.09 -51.66
CA TRP A 25 -10.15 1.96 -50.73
C TRP A 25 -10.60 1.20 -49.48
N THR A 26 -11.16 -0.01 -49.62
CA THR A 26 -11.53 -0.85 -48.47
C THR A 26 -10.31 -1.31 -47.68
N ALA A 27 -9.21 -1.67 -48.35
CA ALA A 27 -7.96 -2.06 -47.68
C ALA A 27 -7.35 -0.89 -46.90
N GLY A 28 -7.39 0.33 -47.47
CA GLY A 28 -6.95 1.54 -46.78
C GLY A 28 -7.80 1.85 -45.53
N ASN A 29 -9.13 1.77 -45.64
CA ASN A 29 -10.01 1.95 -44.48
C ASN A 29 -9.80 0.86 -43.42
N LEU A 30 -9.60 -0.41 -43.84
CA LEU A 30 -9.30 -1.49 -42.92
C LEU A 30 -7.98 -1.25 -42.18
N LEU A 31 -6.93 -0.81 -42.88
CA LEU A 31 -5.64 -0.52 -42.29
C LEU A 31 -5.71 0.67 -41.32
N MET A 32 -6.50 1.70 -41.64
CA MET A 32 -6.78 2.82 -40.73
C MET A 32 -7.52 2.37 -39.47
N LEU A 33 -8.53 1.50 -39.60
CA LEU A 33 -9.27 0.95 -38.45
C LEU A 33 -8.37 0.07 -37.57
N VAL A 34 -7.53 -0.77 -38.18
CA VAL A 34 -6.55 -1.59 -37.45
C VAL A 34 -5.53 -0.71 -36.74
N GLY A 35 -5.00 0.32 -37.42
CA GLY A 35 -4.06 1.27 -36.81
C GLY A 35 -4.67 2.03 -35.64
N PHE A 36 -5.92 2.50 -35.79
CA PHE A 36 -6.66 3.16 -34.71
C PHE A 36 -6.93 2.22 -33.54
N TYR A 37 -7.34 0.98 -33.80
CA TYR A 37 -7.52 -0.05 -32.78
C TYR A 37 -6.23 -0.32 -32.02
N LEU A 38 -5.10 -0.48 -32.72
CA LEU A 38 -3.80 -0.69 -32.09
C LEU A 38 -3.38 0.50 -31.22
N LEU A 39 -3.62 1.73 -31.68
CA LEU A 39 -3.32 2.93 -30.90
C LEU A 39 -4.15 3.01 -29.62
N LEU A 40 -5.46 2.73 -29.71
CA LEU A 40 -6.32 2.67 -28.52
C LEU A 40 -5.94 1.52 -27.59
N TYR A 41 -5.58 0.37 -28.13
CA TYR A 41 -5.18 -0.79 -27.34
C TYR A 41 -3.88 -0.53 -26.58
N VAL A 42 -2.81 -0.14 -27.28
CA VAL A 42 -1.51 0.16 -26.66
C VAL A 42 -1.63 1.39 -25.76
N GLY A 43 -2.31 2.44 -26.21
CA GLY A 43 -2.57 3.63 -25.41
C GLY A 43 -3.36 3.31 -24.14
N GLY A 44 -4.35 2.42 -24.23
CA GLY A 44 -5.12 1.93 -23.10
C GLY A 44 -4.27 1.13 -22.11
N LEU A 45 -3.38 0.25 -22.58
CA LEU A 45 -2.45 -0.48 -21.71
C LEU A 45 -1.51 0.45 -20.95
N PHE A 46 -0.95 1.46 -21.63
CA PHE A 46 -0.11 2.46 -20.98
C PHE A 46 -0.90 3.31 -19.97
N ALA A 47 -2.11 3.73 -20.33
CA ALA A 47 -2.97 4.53 -19.45
C ALA A 47 -3.36 3.75 -18.19
N ASP A 48 -3.71 2.47 -18.32
CA ASP A 48 -4.04 1.60 -17.20
C ASP A 48 -2.86 1.45 -16.24
N GLU A 49 -1.66 1.21 -16.76
CA GLU A 49 -0.47 1.06 -15.93
C GLU A 49 -0.11 2.35 -15.20
N GLN A 50 -0.16 3.50 -15.88
CA GLN A 50 0.04 4.81 -15.24
C GLN A 50 -1.04 5.12 -14.21
N TYR A 51 -2.30 4.80 -14.48
CA TYR A 51 -3.39 4.97 -13.54
C TYR A 51 -3.17 4.17 -12.26
N ASN A 52 -2.74 2.90 -12.38
CA ASN A 52 -2.48 2.05 -11.22
C ASN A 52 -1.29 2.54 -10.36
N ILE A 53 -0.28 3.16 -10.98
CA ILE A 53 0.82 3.80 -10.26
C ILE A 53 0.31 5.03 -9.50
N MET A 54 -0.42 5.92 -10.18
CA MET A 54 -0.98 7.14 -9.58
C MET A 54 -1.94 6.81 -8.43
N ALA A 55 -2.82 5.83 -8.62
CA ALA A 55 -3.78 5.41 -7.61
C ALA A 55 -3.12 4.85 -6.34
N ALA A 56 -1.90 4.33 -6.45
CA ALA A 56 -1.13 3.78 -5.33
C ALA A 56 -0.36 4.84 -4.53
N GLU A 57 -0.16 6.05 -5.07
CA GLU A 57 0.50 7.14 -4.35
C GLU A 57 -0.36 7.68 -3.21
N GLY A 58 0.28 7.95 -2.07
CA GLY A 58 -0.41 8.42 -0.86
C GLY A 58 -1.04 9.82 -0.98
N GLY A 59 -0.64 10.60 -1.98
CA GLY A 59 -1.16 11.94 -2.27
C GLY A 59 -2.27 12.00 -3.32
N SER A 60 -2.68 10.88 -3.93
CA SER A 60 -3.72 10.91 -4.97
C SER A 60 -5.13 11.08 -4.37
N ASP A 61 -5.82 12.10 -4.87
CA ASP A 61 -7.18 12.59 -4.57
C ASP A 61 -8.31 11.67 -5.07
N ILE A 62 -8.00 10.41 -5.41
CA ILE A 62 -9.03 9.39 -5.66
C ILE A 62 -9.70 9.08 -4.31
N VAL A 63 -10.84 9.73 -4.11
CA VAL A 63 -11.71 9.77 -2.92
C VAL A 63 -11.64 8.49 -2.08
N MET A 64 -10.83 8.51 -1.02
CA MET A 64 -11.21 7.86 0.23
C MET A 64 -12.25 8.80 0.85
N THR A 65 -13.45 8.29 1.15
CA THR A 65 -14.50 9.07 1.81
C THR A 65 -14.04 9.51 3.20
N GLU A 66 -13.38 10.67 3.28
CA GLU A 66 -13.01 11.30 4.55
C GLU A 66 -14.26 11.82 5.24
N ARG A 67 -14.61 11.22 6.38
CA ARG A 67 -15.44 11.92 7.36
C ARG A 67 -14.57 12.98 8.02
N PHE A 68 -14.79 14.23 7.65
CA PHE A 68 -14.28 15.38 8.37
C PHE A 68 -14.70 15.30 9.85
N VAL A 69 -13.73 15.11 10.75
CA VAL A 69 -13.92 15.30 12.19
C VAL A 69 -13.26 16.64 12.53
N PRO A 70 -14.02 17.69 12.91
CA PRO A 70 -13.42 18.95 13.30
C PRO A 70 -12.59 18.78 14.58
N PRO A 71 -11.49 19.57 14.73
CA PRO A 71 -10.66 19.52 15.94
C PRO A 71 -11.47 19.91 17.19
N PRO A 72 -11.15 19.34 18.37
CA PRO A 72 -11.82 19.71 19.60
C PRO A 72 -11.54 21.19 19.94
N PRO A 73 -12.51 21.90 20.55
CA PRO A 73 -12.36 23.31 20.85
C PRO A 73 -11.22 23.53 21.85
N VAL A 74 -10.32 24.46 21.52
CA VAL A 74 -9.27 24.95 22.43
C VAL A 74 -9.95 25.64 23.60
N VAL A 75 -9.90 25.01 24.79
CA VAL A 75 -10.34 25.65 26.03
C VAL A 75 -9.28 26.69 26.40
N ALA A 76 -9.61 27.97 26.22
CA ALA A 76 -8.79 29.07 26.71
C ALA A 76 -8.75 29.04 28.26
N PRO A 77 -7.60 29.29 28.89
CA PRO A 77 -7.53 29.38 30.35
C PRO A 77 -8.36 30.58 30.85
N ALA A 78 -9.20 30.33 31.85
CA ALA A 78 -10.09 31.34 32.43
C ALA A 78 -9.30 32.51 33.04
N PRO A 79 -9.84 33.76 32.98
CA PRO A 79 -9.20 34.91 33.58
C PRO A 79 -9.18 34.79 35.11
N ARG A 80 -8.01 35.04 35.72
CA ARG A 80 -7.87 35.11 37.18
C ARG A 80 -8.49 36.41 37.68
N THR A 81 -9.61 36.32 38.39
CA THR A 81 -10.15 37.42 39.20
C THR A 81 -9.38 37.51 40.51
N ASN A 82 -8.84 38.69 40.80
CA ASN A 82 -8.17 39.01 42.06
C ASN A 82 -9.21 39.22 43.16
N GLU A 83 -9.28 38.32 44.15
CA GLU A 83 -9.93 38.59 45.45
C GLU A 83 -8.90 38.55 46.59
N PRO A 84 -9.07 39.38 47.64
CA PRO A 84 -8.04 39.67 48.62
C PRO A 84 -7.85 38.58 49.70
N LEU A 85 -6.63 38.57 50.22
CA LEU A 85 -6.04 37.72 51.25
C LEU A 85 -6.67 37.90 52.63
N ASN A 86 -7.04 36.79 53.30
CA ASN A 86 -7.02 36.58 54.77
C ASN A 86 -7.45 35.13 55.03
N ASP A 87 -6.89 34.28 55.89
CA ASP A 87 -5.86 34.31 56.92
C ASP A 87 -5.46 32.84 57.14
N SER A 88 -4.16 32.49 57.22
CA SER A 88 -3.59 31.40 58.05
C SER A 88 -2.22 30.91 57.55
N PRO A 89 -1.37 30.36 58.45
CA PRO A 89 0.02 30.78 58.59
C PRO A 89 1.00 30.13 57.62
N PHE A 90 2.14 30.81 57.50
CA PHE A 90 3.37 30.39 56.85
C PHE A 90 3.76 28.95 57.21
N ILE A 91 3.45 28.01 56.33
CA ILE A 91 4.12 26.71 56.24
C ILE A 91 5.40 26.98 55.43
N GLY A 92 6.57 26.73 56.00
CA GLY A 92 7.86 26.84 55.30
C GLY A 92 7.88 26.02 54.00
N PRO A 93 8.91 26.17 53.14
CA PRO A 93 8.93 25.50 51.84
C PRO A 93 8.73 24.00 52.03
N ARG A 94 7.55 23.51 51.64
CA ARG A 94 7.27 22.09 51.54
C ARG A 94 8.27 21.56 50.52
N GLN A 95 9.18 20.70 50.98
CA GLN A 95 10.01 19.96 50.04
C GLN A 95 9.07 19.37 48.99
N VAL A 96 9.37 19.64 47.72
CA VAL A 96 8.71 18.97 46.62
C VAL A 96 9.13 17.52 46.77
N GLU A 97 8.31 16.76 47.48
CA GLU A 97 8.41 15.32 47.51
C GLU A 97 8.34 14.92 46.04
N GLN A 98 9.45 14.38 45.54
CA GLN A 98 9.54 13.83 44.20
C GLN A 98 8.30 12.96 44.03
N ALA A 99 7.42 13.36 43.10
CA ALA A 99 6.36 12.49 42.65
C ALA A 99 7.04 11.15 42.33
N PRO A 100 6.58 10.02 42.90
CA PRO A 100 7.22 8.74 42.64
C PRO A 100 7.27 8.60 41.12
N ALA A 101 8.49 8.48 40.59
CA ALA A 101 8.68 8.10 39.21
C ALA A 101 7.84 6.83 39.03
N ALA A 102 6.79 6.93 38.22
CA ALA A 102 6.02 5.75 37.84
C ALA A 102 7.06 4.72 37.39
N PRO A 103 7.08 3.50 37.96
CA PRO A 103 8.08 2.52 37.59
C PRO A 103 8.02 2.40 36.07
N VAL A 104 9.14 2.66 35.42
CA VAL A 104 9.34 2.30 34.02
C VAL A 104 9.22 0.80 34.02
N VAL A 105 8.00 0.29 33.79
CA VAL A 105 7.77 -1.14 33.64
C VAL A 105 8.69 -1.54 32.50
N PRO A 106 9.65 -2.44 32.73
CA PRO A 106 10.46 -2.94 31.63
C PRO A 106 9.46 -3.44 30.59
N THR A 107 9.52 -2.88 29.37
CA THR A 107 8.78 -3.42 28.23
C THR A 107 9.05 -4.91 28.22
N ALA A 108 8.06 -5.70 28.64
CA ALA A 108 8.14 -7.15 28.57
C ALA A 108 8.53 -7.47 27.12
N ALA A 109 9.54 -8.34 26.95
CA ALA A 109 10.02 -8.73 25.64
C ALA A 109 8.81 -9.00 24.72
N PRO A 110 8.78 -8.42 23.51
CA PRO A 110 7.62 -8.54 22.63
C PRO A 110 7.31 -10.02 22.43
N SER A 111 6.07 -10.42 22.65
CA SER A 111 5.59 -11.72 22.22
C SER A 111 5.73 -11.77 20.70
N THR A 112 6.72 -12.56 20.25
CA THR A 112 7.05 -12.80 18.85
C THR A 112 5.79 -13.21 18.10
N PHE A 113 5.35 -12.40 17.14
CA PHE A 113 4.56 -12.94 16.04
C PHE A 113 5.43 -14.00 15.39
N ILE A 114 5.00 -15.25 15.49
CA ILE A 114 5.64 -16.34 14.77
C ILE A 114 5.10 -16.23 13.36
N LEU A 115 5.97 -15.83 12.42
CA LEU A 115 5.68 -15.95 11.00
C LEU A 115 5.17 -17.38 10.75
N PRO A 116 4.02 -17.54 10.07
CA PRO A 116 3.56 -18.85 9.64
C PRO A 116 4.70 -19.50 8.87
N ARG A 117 5.25 -20.60 9.40
CA ARG A 117 6.28 -21.37 8.69
C ARG A 117 5.61 -22.05 7.51
N LEU A 118 5.73 -21.42 6.33
CA LEU A 118 5.16 -21.94 5.09
C LEU A 118 5.87 -23.21 4.58
N ASN A 119 6.89 -23.71 5.30
CA ASN A 119 7.62 -24.93 4.99
C ASN A 119 8.24 -25.54 6.27
N ASP A 120 7.44 -26.10 7.17
CA ASP A 120 8.01 -26.93 8.23
C ASP A 120 8.46 -28.28 7.67
N ALA A 121 9.78 -28.47 7.54
CA ALA A 121 10.40 -29.78 7.32
C ALA A 121 10.46 -30.61 8.62
N GLY A 122 9.38 -30.58 9.40
CA GLY A 122 9.24 -31.34 10.64
C GLY A 122 8.84 -32.78 10.35
N GLY A 123 9.79 -33.59 9.88
CA GLY A 123 9.71 -35.05 9.94
C GLY A 123 8.49 -35.68 9.26
N GLY A 124 8.30 -35.41 7.98
CA GLY A 124 7.28 -36.05 7.15
C GLY A 124 7.33 -35.45 5.75
N VAL A 125 7.03 -36.23 4.73
CA VAL A 125 7.14 -35.90 3.30
C VAL A 125 6.07 -34.88 2.83
N GLU A 126 5.56 -34.03 3.71
CA GLU A 126 4.49 -33.09 3.39
C GLU A 126 4.96 -31.65 3.50
N LEU A 127 5.00 -30.96 2.35
CA LEU A 127 4.87 -29.52 2.29
C LEU A 127 3.61 -29.16 3.09
N SER A 128 3.76 -28.57 4.28
CA SER A 128 2.61 -28.11 5.06
C SER A 128 2.00 -26.88 4.38
N THR A 129 1.07 -27.21 3.50
CA THR A 129 0.30 -26.40 2.55
C THR A 129 -0.94 -25.75 3.18
N LEU A 130 -0.94 -25.59 4.51
CA LEU A 130 -2.09 -25.06 5.22
C LEU A 130 -1.95 -23.55 5.35
N VAL A 131 -2.86 -22.84 4.69
CA VAL A 131 -3.21 -21.44 4.91
C VAL A 131 -2.84 -21.02 6.34
N PRO A 132 -1.98 -20.00 6.51
CA PRO A 132 -1.67 -19.46 7.81
C PRO A 132 -2.92 -19.24 8.66
N LYS A 133 -3.01 -19.94 9.80
CA LYS A 133 -3.98 -19.54 10.83
C LYS A 133 -3.42 -18.29 11.50
N ALA A 134 -4.01 -17.13 11.20
CA ALA A 134 -3.76 -15.91 11.94
C ALA A 134 -3.91 -16.19 13.44
N VAL A 135 -2.83 -16.05 14.20
CA VAL A 135 -2.80 -16.39 15.64
C VAL A 135 -3.57 -15.34 16.47
N GLY A 136 -3.91 -14.20 15.88
CA GLY A 136 -4.72 -13.15 16.50
C GLY A 136 -5.92 -12.75 15.65
N ASN A 137 -7.06 -12.49 16.32
CA ASN A 137 -8.22 -11.86 15.69
C ASN A 137 -8.04 -10.34 15.70
N PHE A 138 -7.18 -9.83 14.80
CA PHE A 138 -6.88 -8.40 14.71
C PHE A 138 -7.92 -7.59 13.93
N GLY A 139 -8.88 -8.27 13.30
CA GLY A 139 -9.86 -7.67 12.40
C GLY A 139 -9.26 -7.32 11.03
N PRO A 140 -10.03 -6.64 10.16
CA PRO A 140 -9.52 -6.14 8.88
C PRO A 140 -8.44 -5.08 9.08
N SER A 141 -7.65 -4.82 8.03
CA SER A 141 -6.65 -3.76 8.07
C SER A 141 -7.29 -2.39 8.26
N THR A 142 -6.75 -1.60 9.19
CA THR A 142 -7.11 -0.18 9.38
C THR A 142 -6.09 0.78 8.78
N VAL A 143 -5.00 0.23 8.22
CA VAL A 143 -3.88 1.00 7.67
C VAL A 143 -4.25 1.55 6.30
N GLN A 144 -3.98 2.83 6.10
CA GLN A 144 -4.39 3.57 4.89
C GLN A 144 -3.18 4.03 4.07
N ARG A 145 -2.08 4.37 4.75
CA ARG A 145 -0.89 4.96 4.12
C ARG A 145 0.35 4.68 4.97
N ILE A 146 1.48 4.50 4.31
CA ILE A 146 2.79 4.35 4.92
C ILE A 146 3.76 5.36 4.30
N LEU A 147 4.57 5.99 5.15
CA LEU A 147 5.63 6.88 4.73
C LEU A 147 6.97 6.42 5.30
N ILE A 148 8.00 6.41 4.46
CA ILE A 148 9.38 6.13 4.85
C ILE A 148 10.25 7.23 4.23
N PRO A 149 10.42 8.38 4.91
CA PRO A 149 11.01 9.58 4.31
C PRO A 149 12.41 9.39 3.74
N LYS A 150 13.22 8.55 4.38
CA LYS A 150 14.60 8.26 3.97
C LYS A 150 14.72 7.76 2.53
N ILE A 151 13.71 7.01 2.07
CA ILE A 151 13.70 6.32 0.78
C ILE A 151 12.53 6.77 -0.11
N ASP A 152 11.96 7.94 0.19
CA ASP A 152 10.87 8.56 -0.58
C ASP A 152 9.65 7.64 -0.79
N VAL A 153 9.37 6.80 0.21
CA VAL A 153 8.15 5.99 0.20
C VAL A 153 7.01 6.82 0.75
N ASP A 154 5.98 6.98 -0.06
CA ASP A 154 4.71 7.55 0.30
C ASP A 154 3.60 6.86 -0.49
N LYS A 155 3.05 5.79 0.09
CA LYS A 155 2.17 4.86 -0.62
C LYS A 155 0.93 4.54 0.18
N LYS A 156 -0.16 4.30 -0.54
CA LYS A 156 -1.36 3.70 0.05
C LYS A 156 -1.05 2.31 0.57
N VAL A 157 -1.90 1.86 1.48
CA VAL A 157 -1.86 0.51 2.02
C VAL A 157 -3.19 -0.16 1.76
N ILE A 158 -3.14 -1.39 1.25
CA ILE A 158 -4.32 -2.24 1.06
C ILE A 158 -4.15 -3.55 1.83
N GLU A 159 -5.25 -4.18 2.24
CA GLU A 159 -5.18 -5.50 2.86
C GLU A 159 -4.87 -6.57 1.80
N VAL A 160 -3.95 -7.48 2.12
CA VAL A 160 -3.54 -8.61 1.27
C VAL A 160 -3.52 -9.92 2.07
N GLY A 161 -3.70 -11.04 1.39
CA GLY A 161 -3.73 -12.36 2.01
C GLY A 161 -2.71 -13.30 1.40
N TRP A 162 -3.20 -14.46 0.99
CA TRP A 162 -2.43 -15.51 0.35
C TRP A 162 -3.29 -16.21 -0.70
N SER A 163 -2.63 -16.62 -1.77
CA SER A 163 -3.20 -17.43 -2.84
C SER A 163 -2.60 -18.82 -2.85
N LEU A 164 -3.42 -19.85 -3.10
CA LEU A 164 -2.93 -21.22 -3.30
C LEU A 164 -2.43 -21.36 -4.74
N GLN A 165 -1.19 -21.79 -4.91
CA GLN A 165 -0.58 -22.09 -6.20
C GLN A 165 -0.02 -23.51 -6.22
N GLU A 166 -0.17 -24.19 -7.34
CA GLU A 166 0.36 -25.54 -7.49
C GLU A 166 1.85 -25.51 -7.86
N VAL A 167 2.69 -26.02 -6.98
CA VAL A 167 4.14 -26.15 -7.21
C VAL A 167 4.50 -27.62 -7.07
N ASN A 168 4.98 -28.24 -8.16
CA ASN A 168 5.31 -29.67 -8.22
C ASN A 168 4.15 -30.60 -7.81
N GLY A 169 2.91 -30.25 -8.20
CA GLY A 169 1.72 -31.05 -7.88
C GLY A 169 1.22 -30.90 -6.45
N GLN A 170 1.72 -29.92 -5.69
CA GLN A 170 1.35 -29.66 -4.30
C GLN A 170 0.84 -28.22 -4.14
N PRO A 171 -0.28 -27.98 -3.42
CA PRO A 171 -0.90 -26.65 -3.33
C PRO A 171 -0.23 -25.75 -2.29
N VAL A 172 0.73 -24.93 -2.68
CA VAL A 172 1.48 -24.03 -1.77
C VAL A 172 0.78 -22.69 -1.60
N ALA A 173 0.66 -22.22 -0.34
CA ALA A 173 0.17 -20.87 -0.04
C ALA A 173 1.27 -19.82 -0.29
N ILE A 174 1.00 -18.85 -1.15
CA ILE A 174 1.91 -17.78 -1.54
C ILE A 174 1.30 -16.46 -1.10
N TRP A 175 2.09 -15.63 -0.41
CA TRP A 175 1.67 -14.30 0.02
C TRP A 175 1.30 -13.43 -1.19
N ASP A 176 0.16 -12.76 -1.10
CA ASP A 176 -0.25 -11.80 -2.12
C ASP A 176 0.53 -10.50 -1.93
N VAL A 177 1.06 -9.95 -3.02
CA VAL A 177 1.81 -8.70 -3.03
C VAL A 177 1.21 -7.76 -4.06
N ALA A 178 0.89 -6.54 -3.63
CA ALA A 178 0.34 -5.53 -4.52
C ALA A 178 1.47 -4.85 -5.32
N LYS A 179 1.28 -4.73 -6.64
CA LYS A 179 2.35 -4.28 -7.57
C LYS A 179 2.92 -2.90 -7.24
N TYR A 180 2.06 -1.90 -7.03
CA TYR A 180 2.45 -0.48 -6.90
C TYR A 180 2.20 0.12 -5.52
N THR A 181 1.46 -0.58 -4.67
CA THR A 181 1.06 -0.13 -3.34
C THR A 181 1.62 -1.09 -2.30
N VAL A 182 1.62 -0.71 -1.02
CA VAL A 182 2.01 -1.61 0.06
C VAL A 182 0.83 -2.48 0.46
N GLY A 183 1.06 -3.78 0.64
CA GLY A 183 0.09 -4.71 1.18
C GLY A 183 0.29 -4.87 2.69
N HIS A 184 -0.78 -4.72 3.49
CA HIS A 184 -0.82 -5.11 4.89
C HIS A 184 -1.43 -6.50 5.00
N HIS A 185 -0.71 -7.45 5.60
CA HIS A 185 -1.18 -8.82 5.64
C HIS A 185 -2.33 -9.03 6.61
N THR A 186 -3.40 -9.66 6.11
CA THR A 186 -4.54 -10.07 6.91
C THR A 186 -4.08 -11.00 8.04
N GLY A 187 -4.63 -10.80 9.23
CA GLY A 187 -4.22 -11.55 10.43
C GLY A 187 -2.91 -11.10 11.08
N SER A 188 -2.27 -10.03 10.60
CA SER A 188 -1.24 -9.29 11.33
C SER A 188 -1.86 -8.13 12.14
N ALA A 189 -1.14 -7.62 13.13
CA ALA A 189 -1.66 -6.63 14.06
C ALA A 189 -1.86 -5.25 13.42
N ASN A 190 -2.96 -4.56 13.76
CA ASN A 190 -3.15 -3.16 13.41
C ASN A 190 -2.29 -2.24 14.30
N PRO A 191 -2.02 -0.98 13.88
CA PRO A 191 -1.23 -0.04 14.68
C PRO A 191 -1.81 0.16 16.09
N GLY A 192 -0.92 0.16 17.09
CA GLY A 192 -1.29 0.27 18.51
C GLY A 192 -1.83 -1.02 19.15
N GLN A 193 -2.09 -2.07 18.38
CA GLN A 193 -2.39 -3.39 18.94
C GLN A 193 -1.11 -4.12 19.36
N ARG A 194 -1.24 -5.05 20.30
CA ARG A 194 -0.13 -5.93 20.69
C ARG A 194 0.05 -7.03 19.64
N GLY A 195 1.19 -7.04 18.97
CA GLY A 195 1.57 -8.02 17.96
C GLY A 195 2.44 -7.40 16.87
N ASN A 196 2.85 -8.18 15.87
CA ASN A 196 3.59 -7.65 14.72
C ASN A 196 2.63 -7.31 13.59
N MET A 197 2.90 -6.18 12.96
CA MET A 197 2.28 -5.73 11.74
C MET A 197 3.19 -6.13 10.58
N VAL A 198 2.62 -6.74 9.54
CA VAL A 198 3.40 -7.27 8.42
C VAL A 198 3.01 -6.56 7.14
N PHE A 199 4.00 -5.98 6.47
CA PHE A 199 3.85 -5.32 5.19
C PHE A 199 4.62 -6.06 4.10
N ALA A 200 4.03 -6.15 2.91
CA ALA A 200 4.66 -6.69 1.71
C ALA A 200 4.57 -5.69 0.56
N GLY A 201 5.57 -5.71 -0.31
CA GLY A 201 5.63 -4.83 -1.47
C GLY A 201 6.71 -5.27 -2.45
N HIS A 202 6.51 -4.96 -3.72
CA HIS A 202 7.49 -5.30 -4.75
C HIS A 202 8.78 -4.47 -4.63
N SER A 203 9.86 -5.03 -5.20
CA SER A 203 11.15 -4.39 -5.42
C SER A 203 11.66 -4.71 -6.84
N GLY A 204 12.64 -3.94 -7.33
CA GLY A 204 13.25 -4.11 -8.66
C GLY A 204 12.67 -3.26 -9.80
N GLY A 205 11.82 -2.26 -9.52
CA GLY A 205 11.22 -1.42 -10.56
C GLY A 205 10.76 -0.07 -10.03
N ARG A 206 11.03 1.02 -10.75
CA ARG A 206 10.91 2.42 -10.25
C ARG A 206 9.61 2.77 -9.51
N ALA A 207 8.47 2.19 -9.90
CA ALA A 207 7.18 2.48 -9.29
C ALA A 207 6.82 1.59 -8.08
N PHE A 208 7.66 0.59 -7.77
CA PHE A 208 7.41 -0.35 -6.68
C PHE A 208 7.73 0.26 -5.32
N PRO A 209 6.97 -0.09 -4.27
CA PRO A 209 7.05 0.59 -2.98
C PRO A 209 8.36 0.32 -2.23
N PHE A 210 9.02 -0.83 -2.44
CA PHE A 210 10.10 -1.30 -1.57
C PHE A 210 11.43 -1.57 -2.31
N ASN A 211 11.71 -0.84 -3.39
CA ASN A 211 13.00 -0.94 -4.09
C ASN A 211 14.21 -0.66 -3.20
N ASP A 212 14.04 0.31 -2.31
CA ASP A 212 15.14 0.99 -1.62
C ASP A 212 15.20 0.62 -0.13
N LEU A 213 14.47 -0.41 0.33
CA LEU A 213 14.54 -0.90 1.71
C LEU A 213 15.98 -1.25 2.14
N PHE A 214 16.84 -1.64 1.19
CA PHE A 214 18.25 -1.91 1.44
C PHE A 214 19.01 -0.69 1.99
N TYR A 215 18.54 0.54 1.73
CA TYR A 215 19.20 1.76 2.22
C TYR A 215 18.72 2.22 3.60
N LEU A 216 17.76 1.53 4.21
CA LEU A 216 17.33 1.83 5.57
C LEU A 216 18.36 1.39 6.60
N GLU A 217 18.53 2.19 7.64
CA GLU A 217 19.42 1.96 8.77
C GLU A 217 18.64 1.98 10.09
N PRO A 218 19.12 1.28 11.14
CA PRO A 218 18.52 1.40 12.47
C PRO A 218 18.40 2.85 12.92
N GLY A 219 17.20 3.22 13.37
CA GLY A 219 16.84 4.58 13.76
C GLY A 219 16.03 5.35 12.72
N ASP A 220 16.04 4.95 11.44
CA ASP A 220 15.23 5.57 10.40
C ASP A 220 13.74 5.48 10.72
N GLN A 221 13.00 6.54 10.39
CA GLN A 221 11.58 6.66 10.71
C GLN A 221 10.71 5.94 9.68
N ILE A 222 9.69 5.24 10.19
CA ILE A 222 8.56 4.71 9.41
C ILE A 222 7.30 5.29 10.04
N VAL A 223 6.43 5.89 9.22
CA VAL A 223 5.18 6.50 9.66
C VAL A 223 4.01 5.73 9.07
N VAL A 224 3.08 5.28 9.92
CA VAL A 224 1.90 4.54 9.50
C VAL A 224 0.65 5.35 9.85
N TRP A 225 -0.20 5.59 8.86
CA TRP A 225 -1.50 6.24 9.05
C TRP A 225 -2.60 5.20 9.08
N SER A 226 -3.40 5.25 10.15
CA SER A 226 -4.48 4.30 10.39
C SER A 226 -5.59 4.96 11.19
N GLY A 227 -6.82 4.85 10.72
CA GLY A 227 -7.99 5.39 11.43
C GLY A 227 -7.93 6.90 11.70
N GLY A 228 -7.27 7.68 10.84
CA GLY A 228 -7.07 9.12 11.04
C GLY A 228 -5.98 9.48 12.06
N GLN A 229 -5.22 8.49 12.56
CA GLN A 229 -4.12 8.69 13.50
C GLN A 229 -2.79 8.27 12.87
N GLN A 230 -1.74 9.00 13.23
CA GLN A 230 -0.35 8.69 12.91
C GLN A 230 0.29 7.81 13.99
N TYR A 231 1.05 6.80 13.55
CA TYR A 231 1.86 5.93 14.38
C TYR A 231 3.31 5.98 13.89
N ASP A 232 4.22 6.38 14.79
CA ASP A 232 5.63 6.49 14.48
C ASP A 232 6.41 5.24 14.92
N TYR A 233 7.16 4.69 13.98
CA TYR A 233 8.04 3.54 14.17
C TYR A 233 9.46 3.92 13.80
N LYS A 234 10.42 3.13 14.31
CA LYS A 234 11.82 3.22 13.94
C LYS A 234 12.33 1.87 13.51
N VAL A 235 13.13 1.86 12.46
CA VAL A 235 13.88 0.67 12.05
C VAL A 235 14.78 0.26 13.22
N GLN A 236 14.74 -1.01 13.58
CA GLN A 236 15.62 -1.58 14.62
C GLN A 236 16.68 -2.47 13.99
N GLU A 237 16.26 -3.27 13.02
CA GLU A 237 17.11 -4.24 12.34
C GLU A 237 16.70 -4.33 10.88
N LYS A 238 17.66 -4.70 10.03
CA LYS A 238 17.45 -5.03 8.62
C LYS A 238 18.24 -6.29 8.32
N VAL A 239 17.54 -7.31 7.81
CA VAL A 239 18.11 -8.59 7.42
C VAL A 239 17.76 -8.87 5.96
N VAL A 240 18.74 -9.36 5.20
CA VAL A 240 18.53 -9.83 3.82
C VAL A 240 18.69 -11.34 3.84
N VAL A 241 17.68 -12.06 3.34
CA VAL A 241 17.64 -13.52 3.34
C VAL A 241 17.37 -14.05 1.94
N ASP A 242 18.04 -15.14 1.56
CA ASP A 242 17.82 -15.81 0.29
C ASP A 242 16.75 -16.89 0.43
N GLU A 243 15.64 -16.75 -0.30
CA GLU A 243 14.54 -17.75 -0.28
C GLU A 243 14.64 -18.74 -1.44
N ILE A 244 15.24 -18.33 -2.56
CA ILE A 244 15.36 -19.13 -3.80
C ILE A 244 16.77 -19.05 -4.36
N GLY A 245 17.30 -20.17 -4.87
CA GLY A 245 18.61 -20.21 -5.52
C GLY A 245 19.27 -21.60 -5.47
N PRO A 246 20.31 -21.84 -6.28
CA PRO A 246 20.98 -23.15 -6.37
C PRO A 246 21.66 -23.57 -5.06
N ASN A 247 21.96 -22.61 -4.17
CA ASN A 247 22.64 -22.86 -2.90
C ASN A 247 21.72 -22.75 -1.67
N VAL A 248 20.41 -22.48 -1.87
CA VAL A 248 19.47 -22.31 -0.75
C VAL A 248 18.90 -23.67 -0.34
N THR A 249 19.40 -24.18 0.80
CA THR A 249 18.94 -25.47 1.36
C THR A 249 17.59 -25.33 2.08
N PRO A 250 16.82 -26.44 2.25
CA PRO A 250 15.61 -26.41 3.08
C PRO A 250 15.87 -25.97 4.52
N GLN A 251 17.03 -26.36 5.07
CA GLN A 251 17.44 -25.94 6.41
C GLN A 251 17.68 -24.42 6.46
N GLN A 252 18.34 -23.84 5.46
CA GLN A 252 18.55 -22.40 5.36
C GLN A 252 17.22 -21.64 5.34
N ARG A 253 16.22 -22.09 4.56
CA ARG A 253 14.88 -21.47 4.58
C ARG A 253 14.22 -21.53 5.95
N GLN A 254 14.38 -22.64 6.65
CA GLN A 254 13.80 -22.79 7.99
C GLN A 254 14.51 -21.93 9.05
N GLU A 255 15.80 -21.64 8.84
CA GLU A 255 16.58 -20.67 9.60
C GLU A 255 16.15 -19.24 9.28
N ASN A 256 15.94 -18.90 8.00
CA ASN A 256 15.45 -17.59 7.57
C ASN A 256 14.07 -17.27 8.19
N ALA A 257 13.19 -18.27 8.31
CA ALA A 257 11.86 -18.11 8.91
C ALA A 257 11.85 -17.77 10.42
N ARG A 258 13.02 -17.54 11.03
CA ARG A 258 13.15 -17.03 12.41
C ARG A 258 13.16 -15.50 12.48
N TYR A 259 13.44 -14.84 11.36
CA TYR A 259 13.36 -13.39 11.18
C TYR A 259 11.97 -13.03 10.62
#